data_AF-A0A965B0A3-F1
#
_entry.id   AF-A0A965B0A3-F1
#
_cell.length_a   1.000
_cell.length_b   1.000
_cell.length_c   1.000
_cell.angle_alpha   90.00
_cell.angle_beta   90.00
_cell.angle_gamma   90.00
#
_symmetry.space_group_name_H-M   'P 1'
#
loop_
_entity.id
_entity.type
_entity.pdbx_description
1 polymer ?
#
loop_
_entity_poly.entity_id
_entity_poly.type
_entity_poly.pdbx_seq_one_letter_code
_entity_poly.pdbx_strand_id
1 'polypeptide(L)'
;MSKETSEHNQILCHGHEHGSSMTGELIEHFPYAVFSVALGLIGAALMQYFSFGASTYTVKNGSFILFHAFHYLHIVFAATGSMITFFRFSKNIIKGVVVATISTLFFCVLSDILLPYLAGYALGAHMNLHICFNELNNVVPFLVIGLFNGWVLNQHSKDSQTYYSVWSHFAHIFVSSIASLLYMISNGFDQWSQQMGPIFFMLILAVVIPCTFSDVVVPMFFAKRKKEHE
;
A
#
# COMPACT_ATOMS: atom_id res chain seq x y z
N MET A 1 -48.65 29.08 27.98
CA MET A 1 -49.20 27.71 28.08
C MET A 1 -48.99 27.08 26.71
N SER A 2 -47.82 26.47 26.47
CA SER A 2 -47.55 25.01 26.50
C SER A 2 -47.22 24.62 25.06
N LYS A 3 -45.96 24.35 24.70
CA LYS A 3 -45.24 23.06 24.81
C LYS A 3 -45.96 21.91 24.09
N GLU A 4 -45.13 21.12 23.38
CA GLU A 4 -45.36 19.87 22.63
C GLU A 4 -45.37 20.05 21.10
N THR A 5 -44.48 19.44 20.30
CA THR A 5 -43.43 18.44 20.56
C THR A 5 -42.37 18.56 19.46
N SER A 6 -41.20 19.07 19.84
CA SER A 6 -39.94 18.92 19.13
C SER A 6 -39.29 17.65 19.64
N GLU A 7 -39.65 16.50 19.07
CA GLU A 7 -39.04 15.20 19.36
C GLU A 7 -38.91 14.40 18.06
N HIS A 8 -37.93 14.76 17.24
CA HIS A 8 -37.19 13.76 16.48
C HIS A 8 -35.70 13.96 16.78
N ASN A 9 -35.36 13.44 17.96
CA ASN A 9 -34.03 13.09 18.46
C ASN A 9 -33.18 12.50 17.33
N GLN A 10 -32.01 13.08 17.05
CA GLN A 10 -30.74 12.58 17.59
C GLN A 10 -30.50 11.08 17.33
N ILE A 11 -30.32 10.70 16.07
CA ILE A 11 -29.68 9.44 15.66
C ILE A 11 -29.01 9.76 14.31
N LEU A 12 -27.74 10.14 14.20
CA LEU A 12 -26.53 9.31 14.31
C LEU A 12 -25.31 10.26 14.32
N CYS A 13 -25.12 10.98 15.42
CA CYS A 13 -23.83 11.60 15.74
C CYS A 13 -23.04 10.63 16.63
N HIS A 14 -22.73 9.43 16.13
CA HIS A 14 -21.63 8.64 16.67
C HIS A 14 -20.37 9.17 15.97
N GLY A 15 -19.51 9.97 16.59
CA GLY A 15 -18.99 9.74 17.92
C GLY A 15 -17.97 8.61 17.89
N HIS A 16 -16.99 8.68 16.98
CA HIS A 16 -15.73 7.95 17.10
C HIS A 16 -14.56 8.88 16.79
N GLU A 17 -14.34 9.85 17.68
CA GLU A 17 -12.98 10.28 18.03
C GLU A 17 -12.31 9.14 18.83
N HIS A 18 -12.12 7.97 18.21
CA HIS A 18 -11.07 7.08 18.69
C HIS A 18 -9.81 7.60 18.03
N GLY A 19 -8.86 8.10 18.83
CA GLY A 19 -7.48 8.18 18.38
C GLY A 19 -7.13 6.78 17.90
N SER A 20 -7.01 6.60 16.58
CA SER A 20 -6.83 5.29 16.00
C SER A 20 -5.51 4.74 16.49
N SER A 21 -5.59 3.78 17.41
CA SER A 21 -4.40 3.10 17.88
C SER A 21 -3.82 2.40 16.65
N MET A 22 -2.49 2.39 16.53
CA MET A 22 -1.79 1.70 15.45
C MET A 22 -2.28 0.24 15.29
N THR A 23 -2.68 -0.39 16.39
CA THR A 23 -3.29 -1.72 16.43
C THR A 23 -4.68 -1.78 15.80
N GLY A 24 -5.53 -0.77 16.04
CA GLY A 24 -6.86 -0.69 15.42
C GLY A 24 -6.77 -0.57 13.90
N GLU A 25 -5.88 0.30 13.42
CA GLU A 25 -5.58 0.42 11.99
C GLU A 25 -5.06 -0.92 11.44
N LEU A 26 -4.11 -1.57 12.11
CA LEU A 26 -3.57 -2.86 11.64
C LEU A 26 -4.64 -3.95 11.53
N ILE A 27 -5.56 -4.02 12.50
CA ILE A 27 -6.67 -4.99 12.52
C ILE A 27 -7.65 -4.73 11.38
N GLU A 28 -7.97 -3.48 11.09
CA GLU A 28 -8.86 -3.12 9.99
C GLU A 28 -8.23 -3.46 8.62
N HIS A 29 -6.92 -3.34 8.50
CA HIS A 29 -6.19 -3.59 7.25
C HIS A 29 -5.85 -5.06 7.00
N PHE A 30 -5.76 -5.86 8.06
CA PHE A 30 -5.36 -7.27 7.97
C PHE A 30 -6.22 -8.11 7.00
N PRO A 31 -7.57 -8.05 7.01
CA PRO A 31 -8.40 -8.82 6.08
C PRO A 31 -8.13 -8.49 4.60
N TYR A 32 -7.87 -7.22 4.29
CA TYR A 32 -7.58 -6.80 2.92
C TYR A 32 -6.26 -7.37 2.42
N ALA A 33 -5.26 -7.48 3.27
CA ALA A 33 -4.00 -8.11 2.89
C ALA A 33 -4.10 -9.62 2.76
N VAL A 34 -4.83 -10.29 3.66
CA VAL A 34 -5.12 -11.73 3.52
C VAL A 34 -5.75 -12.01 2.16
N PHE A 35 -6.78 -11.24 1.79
CA PHE A 35 -7.44 -11.37 0.50
C PHE A 35 -6.51 -11.02 -0.67
N SER A 36 -5.71 -9.97 -0.53
CA SER A 36 -4.78 -9.51 -1.57
C SER A 36 -3.70 -10.53 -1.88
N VAL A 37 -3.06 -11.09 -0.86
CA VAL A 37 -2.02 -12.13 -1.04
C VAL A 37 -2.65 -13.41 -1.57
N ALA A 38 -3.86 -13.78 -1.13
CA ALA A 38 -4.58 -14.93 -1.68
C ALA A 38 -4.83 -14.78 -3.18
N LEU A 39 -5.35 -13.63 -3.61
CA LEU A 39 -5.57 -13.32 -5.02
C LEU A 39 -4.24 -13.26 -5.81
N GLY A 40 -3.17 -12.72 -5.21
CA GLY A 40 -1.85 -12.70 -5.83
C GLY A 40 -1.31 -14.10 -6.10
N LEU A 41 -1.43 -15.02 -5.12
CA LEU A 41 -1.05 -16.42 -5.28
C LEU A 41 -1.91 -17.14 -6.33
N ILE A 42 -3.22 -16.88 -6.37
CA ILE A 42 -4.09 -17.39 -7.44
C ILE A 42 -3.61 -16.89 -8.80
N GLY A 43 -3.30 -15.60 -8.91
CA GLY A 43 -2.76 -15.00 -10.13
C GLY A 43 -1.46 -15.67 -10.58
N ALA A 44 -0.51 -15.87 -9.68
CA ALA A 44 0.75 -16.57 -9.96
C ALA A 44 0.51 -18.04 -10.37
N ALA A 45 -0.44 -18.74 -9.73
CA ALA A 45 -0.80 -20.11 -10.09
C ALA A 45 -1.42 -20.18 -11.49
N LEU A 46 -2.29 -19.24 -11.85
CA LEU A 46 -2.85 -19.15 -13.20
C LEU A 46 -1.77 -18.83 -14.23
N MET A 47 -0.86 -17.90 -13.94
CA MET A 47 0.29 -17.61 -14.82
C MET A 47 1.14 -18.86 -15.06
N GLN A 48 1.44 -19.61 -14.00
CA GLN A 48 2.18 -20.87 -14.12
C GLN A 48 1.41 -21.90 -14.95
N TYR A 49 0.11 -22.05 -14.74
CA TYR A 49 -0.74 -22.99 -15.48
C TYR A 49 -0.79 -22.64 -16.99
N PHE A 50 -0.99 -21.36 -17.32
CA PHE A 50 -1.06 -20.88 -18.71
C PHE A 50 0.30 -20.66 -19.36
N SER A 51 1.41 -20.93 -18.66
CA SER A 51 2.75 -20.79 -19.24
C SER A 51 3.09 -21.88 -20.28
N PHE A 52 2.29 -22.95 -20.39
CA PHE A 52 2.44 -24.03 -21.39
C PHE A 52 3.87 -24.58 -21.54
N GLY A 53 4.61 -24.72 -20.42
CA GLY A 53 5.99 -25.20 -20.46
C GLY A 53 7.01 -24.15 -20.92
N ALA A 54 6.69 -22.86 -20.77
CA ALA A 54 7.62 -21.77 -20.99
C ALA A 54 8.91 -21.98 -20.18
N SER A 55 10.02 -21.55 -20.76
CA SER A 55 11.32 -21.62 -20.09
C SER A 55 11.30 -20.82 -18.78
N THR A 56 12.13 -21.23 -17.82
CA THR A 56 12.33 -20.48 -16.57
C THR A 56 12.75 -19.03 -16.84
N TYR A 57 13.54 -18.80 -17.89
CA TYR A 57 13.92 -17.46 -18.34
C TYR A 57 12.69 -16.62 -18.72
N THR A 58 11.76 -17.18 -19.50
CA THR A 58 10.53 -16.47 -19.92
C THR A 58 9.67 -16.10 -18.73
N VAL A 59 9.48 -17.01 -17.77
CA VAL A 59 8.71 -16.76 -16.55
C VAL A 59 9.38 -15.66 -15.72
N LYS A 60 10.69 -15.77 -15.46
CA LYS A 60 11.43 -14.75 -14.70
C LYS A 60 11.35 -13.37 -15.35
N ASN A 61 11.58 -13.28 -16.65
CA ASN A 61 11.53 -12.01 -17.38
C ASN A 61 10.10 -11.42 -17.42
N GLY A 62 9.08 -12.25 -17.64
CA GLY A 62 7.68 -11.82 -17.59
C GLY A 62 7.29 -11.30 -16.20
N SER A 63 7.64 -12.04 -15.15
CA SER A 63 7.43 -11.61 -13.77
C SER A 63 8.21 -10.34 -13.42
N PHE A 64 9.39 -10.13 -14.00
CA PHE A 64 10.19 -8.91 -13.79
C PHE A 64 9.51 -7.67 -14.39
N ILE A 65 8.95 -7.79 -15.60
CA ILE A 65 8.19 -6.70 -16.24
C ILE A 65 6.93 -6.39 -15.45
N LEU A 66 6.19 -7.43 -15.05
CA LEU A 66 4.98 -7.26 -14.25
C LEU A 66 5.30 -6.69 -12.87
N PHE A 67 6.39 -7.11 -12.22
CA PHE A 67 6.86 -6.52 -10.97
C PHE A 67 6.99 -5.01 -11.10
N HIS A 68 7.71 -4.50 -12.11
CA HIS A 68 7.87 -3.06 -12.30
C HIS A 68 6.53 -2.36 -12.54
N ALA A 69 5.65 -2.94 -13.36
CA ALA A 69 4.33 -2.38 -13.61
C ALA A 69 3.50 -2.24 -12.32
N PHE A 70 3.44 -3.30 -11.52
CA PHE A 70 2.70 -3.28 -10.25
C PHE A 70 3.40 -2.39 -9.22
N HIS A 71 4.72 -2.41 -9.10
CA HIS A 71 5.47 -1.54 -8.18
C HIS A 71 5.24 -0.05 -8.49
N TYR A 72 5.25 0.35 -9.77
CA TYR A 72 4.98 1.74 -10.14
C TYR A 72 3.53 2.14 -9.85
N LEU A 73 2.56 1.25 -10.08
CA LEU A 73 1.17 1.49 -9.69
C LEU A 73 1.01 1.58 -8.17
N HIS A 74 1.76 0.77 -7.41
CA HIS A 74 1.78 0.85 -5.95
C HIS A 74 2.24 2.25 -5.50
N ILE A 75 3.31 2.78 -6.09
CA ILE A 75 3.81 4.14 -5.81
C ILE A 75 2.72 5.21 -6.03
N VAL A 76 1.93 5.10 -7.10
CA VAL A 76 0.82 6.05 -7.37
C VAL A 76 -0.21 6.03 -6.24
N PHE A 77 -0.67 4.84 -5.86
CA PHE A 77 -1.71 4.70 -4.85
C PHE A 77 -1.19 5.05 -3.44
N ALA A 78 0.03 4.68 -3.10
CA ALA A 78 0.67 5.02 -1.83
C ALA A 78 0.90 6.53 -1.69
N ALA A 79 1.39 7.21 -2.73
CA ALA A 79 1.54 8.67 -2.71
C ALA A 79 0.19 9.39 -2.60
N THR A 80 -0.84 8.87 -3.30
CA THR A 80 -2.21 9.37 -3.23
C THR A 80 -2.75 9.28 -1.79
N GLY A 81 -2.66 8.08 -1.18
CA GLY A 81 -3.11 7.82 0.19
C GLY A 81 -2.39 8.69 1.21
N SER A 82 -1.05 8.73 1.15
CA SER A 82 -0.22 9.53 2.03
C SER A 82 -0.57 11.04 1.97
N MET A 83 -0.83 11.57 0.78
CA MET A 83 -1.28 12.96 0.58
C MET A 83 -2.67 13.23 1.19
N ILE A 84 -3.64 12.35 0.93
CA ILE A 84 -5.00 12.49 1.47
C ILE A 84 -4.95 12.47 3.00
N THR A 85 -4.26 11.51 3.60
CA THR A 85 -4.14 11.41 5.06
C THR A 85 -3.43 12.64 5.63
N PHE A 86 -2.35 13.11 5.00
CA PHE A 86 -1.67 14.33 5.47
C PHE A 86 -2.62 15.54 5.49
N PHE A 87 -3.39 15.74 4.42
CA PHE A 87 -4.28 16.90 4.29
C PHE A 87 -5.49 16.88 5.21
N ARG A 88 -5.88 15.70 5.75
CA ARG A 88 -6.87 15.61 6.83
C ARG A 88 -6.43 16.33 8.10
N PHE A 89 -5.13 16.44 8.35
CA PHE A 89 -4.57 17.00 9.59
C PHE A 89 -3.79 18.31 9.39
N SER A 90 -3.34 18.64 8.17
CA SER A 90 -2.61 19.88 7.89
C SER A 90 -2.85 20.38 6.47
N LYS A 91 -2.99 21.70 6.27
CA LYS A 91 -3.16 22.31 4.94
C LYS A 91 -1.85 22.70 4.24
N ASN A 92 -0.69 22.38 4.82
CA ASN A 92 0.61 22.79 4.26
C ASN A 92 1.01 21.88 3.09
N ILE A 93 0.83 22.37 1.85
CA ILE A 93 1.08 21.61 0.62
C ILE A 93 2.54 21.17 0.50
N ILE A 94 3.50 22.07 0.74
CA ILE A 94 4.93 21.77 0.60
C ILE A 94 5.32 20.63 1.56
N LYS A 95 4.88 20.74 2.82
CA LYS A 95 5.15 19.70 3.82
C LYS A 95 4.47 18.38 3.45
N GLY A 96 3.24 18.41 2.95
CA GLY A 96 2.52 17.22 2.50
C GLY A 96 3.25 16.51 1.36
N VAL A 97 3.68 17.25 0.34
CA VAL A 97 4.44 16.70 -0.79
C VAL A 97 5.75 16.06 -0.33
N VAL A 98 6.50 16.72 0.55
CA VAL A 98 7.77 16.17 1.08
C VAL A 98 7.53 14.90 1.88
N VAL A 99 6.55 14.90 2.79
CA VAL A 99 6.23 13.74 3.62
C VAL A 99 5.76 12.56 2.78
N ALA A 100 4.82 12.80 1.85
CA ALA A 100 4.32 11.75 0.97
C ALA A 100 5.43 11.19 0.07
N THR A 101 6.28 12.05 -0.50
CA THR A 101 7.42 11.60 -1.32
C THR A 101 8.36 10.69 -0.56
N ILE A 102 8.83 11.11 0.62
CA ILE A 102 9.80 10.34 1.40
C ILE A 102 9.16 9.04 1.89
N SER A 103 7.93 9.10 2.38
CA SER A 103 7.20 7.93 2.88
C SER A 103 7.00 6.90 1.77
N THR A 104 6.45 7.31 0.63
CA THR A 104 6.18 6.40 -0.49
C THR A 104 7.46 5.75 -1.02
N LEU A 105 8.51 6.53 -1.29
CA LEU A 105 9.75 5.96 -1.84
C LEU A 105 10.41 4.96 -0.88
N PHE A 106 10.37 5.22 0.42
CA PHE A 106 10.92 4.32 1.41
C PHE A 106 10.07 3.07 1.61
N PHE A 107 8.77 3.23 1.88
CA PHE A 107 7.91 2.11 2.27
C PHE A 107 7.51 1.21 1.10
N CYS A 108 7.38 1.73 -0.13
CA CYS A 108 7.15 0.87 -1.30
C CYS A 108 8.37 -0.02 -1.60
N VAL A 109 9.59 0.49 -1.41
CA VAL A 109 10.81 -0.33 -1.53
C VAL A 109 10.88 -1.34 -0.38
N LEU A 110 10.53 -0.91 0.84
CA LEU A 110 10.52 -1.80 1.99
C LEU A 110 9.54 -2.97 1.81
N SER A 111 8.31 -2.69 1.37
CA SER A 111 7.25 -3.69 1.20
C SER A 111 7.46 -4.60 -0.01
N ASP A 112 7.84 -4.04 -1.17
CA ASP A 112 7.80 -4.79 -2.43
C ASP A 112 9.13 -5.47 -2.77
N ILE A 113 10.22 -5.01 -2.15
CA ILE A 113 11.60 -5.43 -2.49
C ILE A 113 12.28 -6.03 -1.27
N LEU A 114 12.49 -5.23 -0.21
CA LEU A 114 13.36 -5.64 0.90
C LEU A 114 12.74 -6.76 1.74
N LEU A 115 11.50 -6.62 2.19
CA LEU A 115 10.85 -7.66 2.99
C LEU A 115 10.59 -8.95 2.20
N PRO A 116 10.17 -8.93 0.92
CA PRO A 116 10.07 -10.14 0.10
C PRO A 116 11.42 -10.80 -0.18
N TYR A 117 12.49 -10.02 -0.39
CA TYR A 117 13.87 -10.53 -0.49
C TYR A 117 14.29 -11.26 0.79
N LEU A 118 14.08 -10.62 1.95
CA LEU A 118 14.40 -11.21 3.26
C LEU A 118 13.57 -12.45 3.55
N ALA A 119 12.28 -12.45 3.19
CA ALA A 119 11.41 -13.62 3.29
C ALA A 119 11.94 -14.78 2.43
N GLY A 120 12.33 -14.49 1.19
CA GLY A 120 12.90 -15.51 0.32
C GLY A 120 14.23 -16.08 0.83
N TYR A 121 15.11 -15.22 1.34
CA TYR A 121 16.35 -15.62 1.99
C TYR A 121 16.10 -16.49 3.24
N ALA A 122 15.15 -16.10 4.10
CA ALA A 122 14.76 -16.86 5.29
C ALA A 122 14.18 -18.25 4.94
N LEU A 123 13.58 -18.38 3.76
CA LEU A 123 13.05 -19.63 3.20
C LEU A 123 14.09 -20.43 2.40
N GLY A 124 15.36 -20.02 2.43
CA GLY A 124 16.49 -20.73 1.81
C GLY A 124 16.65 -20.50 0.31
N ALA A 125 15.98 -19.50 -0.27
CA ALA A 125 16.15 -19.17 -1.68
C ALA A 125 17.36 -18.25 -1.91
N HIS A 126 18.16 -18.54 -2.94
CA HIS A 126 19.24 -17.67 -3.40
C HIS A 126 18.69 -16.62 -4.35
N MET A 127 18.14 -15.56 -3.78
CA MET A 127 17.60 -14.44 -4.55
C MET A 127 18.68 -13.38 -4.85
N ASN A 128 18.53 -12.69 -5.97
CA ASN A 128 19.31 -11.49 -6.29
C ASN A 128 18.57 -10.25 -5.78
N LEU A 129 19.28 -9.35 -5.09
CA LEU A 129 18.69 -8.09 -4.64
C LEU A 129 18.66 -7.10 -5.82
N HIS A 130 17.48 -6.90 -6.38
CA HIS A 130 17.19 -5.82 -7.32
C HIS A 130 16.56 -4.64 -6.60
N ILE A 131 17.10 -3.44 -6.76
CA ILE A 131 16.54 -2.18 -6.23
C ILE A 131 16.30 -1.26 -7.40
N CYS A 132 15.13 -0.64 -7.47
CA CYS A 132 14.68 0.21 -8.58
C CYS A 132 15.39 1.59 -8.68
N PHE A 133 16.65 1.69 -8.24
CA PHE A 133 17.40 2.96 -8.22
C PHE A 133 17.85 3.43 -9.60
N ASN A 134 18.03 2.52 -10.56
CA ASN A 134 18.42 2.89 -11.92
C ASN A 134 17.21 3.21 -12.81
N GLU A 135 16.01 2.92 -12.32
CA GLU A 135 14.72 3.06 -13.00
C GLU A 135 13.99 4.34 -12.58
N LEU A 136 14.70 5.33 -12.04
CA LEU A 136 14.13 6.61 -11.58
C LEU A 136 13.32 7.33 -12.67
N ASN A 137 13.67 7.15 -13.94
CA ASN A 137 12.92 7.69 -15.07
C ASN A 137 11.46 7.21 -15.12
N ASN A 138 11.17 6.02 -14.59
CA ASN A 138 9.81 5.50 -14.46
C ASN A 138 9.23 5.79 -13.07
N VAL A 139 10.04 5.71 -12.00
CA VAL A 139 9.56 5.98 -10.63
C VAL A 139 9.01 7.41 -10.49
N VAL A 140 9.74 8.40 -11.02
CA VAL A 140 9.39 9.82 -10.84
C VAL A 140 8.04 10.18 -11.47
N PRO A 141 7.73 9.84 -12.74
CA PRO A 141 6.41 10.12 -13.32
C PRO A 141 5.25 9.54 -12.51
N PHE A 142 5.35 8.28 -12.09
CA PHE A 142 4.29 7.62 -11.32
C PHE A 142 4.13 8.26 -9.93
N LEU A 143 5.23 8.61 -9.27
CA LEU A 143 5.18 9.37 -8.01
C LEU A 143 4.48 10.73 -8.19
N VAL A 144 4.86 11.50 -9.22
CA VAL A 144 4.26 12.81 -9.49
C VAL A 144 2.76 12.69 -9.74
N ILE A 145 2.33 11.69 -10.51
CA ILE A 145 0.90 11.43 -10.76
C ILE A 145 0.17 11.08 -9.45
N GLY A 146 0.75 10.24 -8.59
CA GLY A 146 0.16 9.93 -7.29
C GLY A 146 0.02 11.15 -6.38
N LEU A 147 1.05 11.99 -6.30
CA LEU A 147 1.02 13.23 -5.51
C LEU A 147 -0.03 14.20 -6.04
N PHE A 148 -0.10 14.37 -7.36
CA PHE A 148 -1.07 15.23 -8.02
C PHE A 148 -2.50 14.72 -7.79
N ASN A 149 -2.72 13.41 -7.95
CA ASN A 149 -4.02 12.78 -7.71
C ASN A 149 -4.48 12.99 -6.25
N GLY A 150 -3.60 12.77 -5.27
CA GLY A 150 -3.90 13.04 -3.86
C GLY A 150 -4.25 14.51 -3.58
N TRP A 151 -3.58 15.45 -4.25
CA TRP A 151 -3.89 16.88 -4.15
C TRP A 151 -5.25 17.25 -4.78
N VAL A 152 -5.61 16.67 -5.93
CA VAL A 152 -6.92 16.88 -6.58
C VAL A 152 -8.05 16.29 -5.74
N LEU A 153 -7.87 15.09 -5.18
CA LEU A 153 -8.87 14.44 -4.34
C LEU A 153 -9.13 15.21 -3.03
N ASN A 154 -8.11 15.86 -2.48
CA ASN A 154 -8.28 16.72 -1.31
C ASN A 154 -9.19 17.95 -1.56
N GLN A 155 -9.40 18.35 -2.82
CA GLN A 155 -10.30 19.46 -3.16
C GLN A 155 -11.78 19.05 -3.25
N HIS A 156 -12.09 17.75 -3.23
CA HIS A 156 -13.44 17.22 -3.30
C HIS A 156 -14.12 17.13 -1.92
N SER A 157 -15.43 16.86 -1.90
CA SER A 157 -16.23 16.73 -0.67
C SER A 157 -15.68 15.66 0.29
N LYS A 158 -15.89 15.86 1.60
CA LYS A 158 -15.41 14.95 2.66
C LYS A 158 -15.89 13.50 2.48
N ASP A 159 -17.13 13.31 2.02
CA ASP A 159 -17.70 11.97 1.80
C ASP A 159 -16.96 11.23 0.67
N SER A 160 -16.60 11.95 -0.39
CA SER A 160 -15.79 11.41 -1.49
C SER A 160 -14.40 11.01 -0.98
N GLN A 161 -13.77 11.83 -0.14
CA GLN A 161 -12.43 11.55 0.39
C GLN A 161 -12.36 10.29 1.24
N THR A 162 -13.39 9.98 2.02
CA THR A 162 -13.44 8.74 2.82
C THR A 162 -13.54 7.52 1.90
N TYR A 163 -14.43 7.56 0.91
CA TYR A 163 -14.57 6.48 -0.06
C TYR A 163 -13.28 6.23 -0.86
N TYR A 164 -12.69 7.29 -1.42
CA TYR A 164 -11.44 7.18 -2.18
C TYR A 164 -10.28 6.70 -1.34
N SER A 165 -10.20 7.12 -0.07
CA SER A 165 -9.17 6.66 0.86
C SER A 165 -9.24 5.15 1.06
N VAL A 166 -10.42 4.60 1.33
CA VAL A 166 -10.57 3.14 1.53
C VAL A 166 -10.27 2.37 0.24
N TRP A 167 -10.76 2.86 -0.90
CA TRP A 167 -10.56 2.16 -2.18
C TRP A 167 -9.10 2.23 -2.65
N SER A 168 -8.47 3.40 -2.56
CA SER A 168 -7.02 3.56 -2.82
C SER A 168 -6.19 2.75 -1.85
N HIS A 169 -6.65 2.58 -0.61
CA HIS A 169 -5.99 1.76 0.38
C HIS A 169 -6.02 0.27 -0.01
N PHE A 170 -7.20 -0.27 -0.29
CA PHE A 170 -7.34 -1.65 -0.79
C PHE A 170 -6.51 -1.88 -2.06
N ALA A 171 -6.63 -0.97 -3.03
CA ALA A 171 -5.93 -1.06 -4.31
C ALA A 171 -4.41 -1.10 -4.13
N HIS A 172 -3.84 -0.28 -3.26
CA HIS A 172 -2.39 -0.28 -3.07
C HIS A 172 -1.89 -1.54 -2.34
N ILE A 173 -2.59 -2.04 -1.31
CA ILE A 173 -2.23 -3.32 -0.64
C ILE A 173 -2.28 -4.46 -1.65
N PHE A 174 -3.33 -4.49 -2.47
CA PHE A 174 -3.50 -5.49 -3.51
C PHE A 174 -2.35 -5.47 -4.53
N VAL A 175 -2.06 -4.29 -5.06
CA VAL A 175 -1.00 -4.09 -6.05
C VAL A 175 0.39 -4.38 -5.46
N SER A 176 0.65 -3.97 -4.21
CA SER A 176 1.88 -4.28 -3.48
C SER A 176 2.06 -5.78 -3.23
N SER A 177 0.99 -6.49 -2.88
CA SER A 177 1.02 -7.95 -2.69
C SER A 177 1.42 -8.69 -3.96
N ILE A 178 0.86 -8.28 -5.10
CA ILE A 178 1.22 -8.83 -6.41
C ILE A 178 2.65 -8.45 -6.79
N ALA A 179 3.05 -7.19 -6.60
CA ALA A 179 4.42 -6.73 -6.85
C ALA A 179 5.43 -7.56 -6.05
N SER A 180 5.20 -7.74 -4.75
CA SER A 180 6.05 -8.51 -3.84
C SER A 180 6.22 -9.97 -4.29
N LEU A 181 5.12 -10.63 -4.67
CA LEU A 181 5.18 -12.02 -5.15
C LEU A 181 5.93 -12.12 -6.49
N LEU A 182 5.67 -11.21 -7.43
CA LEU A 182 6.37 -11.16 -8.72
C LEU A 182 7.86 -10.82 -8.57
N TYR A 183 8.20 -9.97 -7.60
CA TYR A 183 9.58 -9.70 -7.23
C TYR A 183 10.30 -10.98 -6.81
N MET A 184 9.69 -11.76 -5.90
CA MET A 184 10.25 -13.03 -5.46
C MET A 184 10.49 -13.98 -6.63
N ILE A 185 9.47 -14.19 -7.48
CA ILE A 185 9.55 -15.09 -8.64
C ILE A 185 10.63 -14.64 -9.62
N SER A 186 10.65 -13.36 -9.99
CA SER A 186 11.61 -12.83 -10.97
C SER A 186 13.06 -12.85 -10.49
N ASN A 187 13.29 -12.72 -9.19
CA ASN A 187 14.63 -12.60 -8.61
C ASN A 187 15.20 -13.89 -8.02
N GLY A 188 14.55 -15.05 -8.24
CA GLY A 188 15.13 -16.36 -7.94
C GLY A 188 14.37 -17.24 -6.95
N PHE A 189 13.15 -16.88 -6.54
CA PHE A 189 12.29 -17.75 -5.74
C PHE A 189 11.56 -18.77 -6.61
N ASP A 190 12.30 -19.73 -7.15
CA ASP A 190 11.79 -20.69 -8.15
C ASP A 190 10.80 -21.71 -7.56
N GLN A 191 10.91 -22.02 -6.26
CA GLN A 191 10.08 -23.03 -5.57
C GLN A 191 8.87 -22.42 -4.85
N TRP A 192 8.36 -21.28 -5.32
CA TRP A 192 7.25 -20.56 -4.68
C TRP A 192 5.99 -21.43 -4.48
N SER A 193 5.68 -22.31 -5.43
CA SER A 193 4.50 -23.17 -5.39
C SER A 193 4.57 -24.25 -4.31
N GLN A 194 5.78 -24.72 -3.97
CA GLN A 194 5.98 -25.70 -2.90
C GLN A 194 5.94 -25.04 -1.52
N GLN A 195 6.22 -23.74 -1.45
CA GLN A 195 6.30 -22.96 -0.21
C GLN A 195 5.18 -21.93 -0.09
N MET A 196 4.01 -22.18 -0.69
CA MET A 196 2.89 -21.23 -0.69
C MET A 196 2.44 -20.83 0.72
N GLY A 197 2.43 -21.75 1.69
CA GLY A 197 2.01 -21.46 3.06
C GLY A 197 2.90 -20.43 3.77
N PRO A 198 4.22 -20.66 3.87
CA PRO A 198 5.14 -19.68 4.42
C PRO A 198 5.15 -18.34 3.66
N ILE A 199 5.11 -18.38 2.33
CA ILE A 199 5.04 -17.16 1.50
C ILE A 199 3.77 -16.36 1.80
N PHE A 200 2.63 -17.03 1.90
CA PHE A 200 1.36 -16.40 2.22
C PHE A 200 1.44 -15.59 3.51
N PHE A 201 1.96 -16.21 4.58
CA PHE A 201 2.14 -15.53 5.87
C PHE A 201 3.13 -14.38 5.80
N MET A 202 4.32 -14.62 5.22
CA MET A 202 5.39 -13.62 5.17
C MET A 202 4.98 -12.41 4.32
N LEU A 203 4.28 -12.60 3.21
CA LEU A 203 3.81 -11.50 2.35
C LEU A 203 2.72 -10.66 3.02
N ILE A 204 1.83 -11.26 3.82
CA ILE A 204 0.86 -10.48 4.60
C ILE A 204 1.60 -9.50 5.52
N LEU A 205 2.62 -9.97 6.24
CA LEU A 205 3.42 -9.11 7.12
C LEU A 205 4.24 -8.08 6.32
N ALA A 206 4.83 -8.51 5.21
CA ALA A 206 5.67 -7.67 4.36
C ALA A 206 4.90 -6.51 3.72
N VAL A 207 3.59 -6.65 3.50
CA VAL A 207 2.76 -5.60 2.91
C VAL A 207 2.06 -4.78 3.99
N VAL A 208 1.32 -5.42 4.91
CA VAL A 208 0.49 -4.68 5.88
C VAL A 208 1.32 -3.75 6.74
N ILE A 209 2.42 -4.23 7.31
CA ILE A 209 3.20 -3.47 8.29
C ILE A 209 3.77 -2.18 7.68
N PRO A 210 4.57 -2.22 6.60
CA PRO A 210 5.11 -1.00 6.01
C PRO A 210 4.04 -0.11 5.38
N CYS A 211 3.04 -0.66 4.69
CA CYS A 211 2.04 0.14 4.00
C CYS A 211 1.12 0.88 4.98
N THR A 212 0.64 0.22 6.04
CA THR A 212 -0.16 0.91 7.09
C THR A 212 0.67 2.00 7.78
N PHE A 213 1.97 1.78 8.00
CA PHE A 213 2.83 2.79 8.60
C PHE A 213 3.00 4.02 7.70
N SER A 214 3.19 3.80 6.39
CA SER A 214 3.32 4.86 5.38
C SER A 214 2.04 5.68 5.19
N ASP A 215 0.89 5.03 5.21
CA ASP A 215 -0.38 5.67 4.87
C ASP A 215 -1.00 6.43 6.03
N VAL A 216 -0.76 5.97 7.25
CA VAL A 216 -1.45 6.45 8.45
C VAL A 216 -0.47 7.11 9.41
N VAL A 217 0.51 6.36 9.90
CA VAL A 217 1.38 6.81 11.00
C VAL A 217 2.23 8.01 10.60
N VAL A 218 2.95 7.91 9.48
CA VAL A 218 3.88 8.96 9.03
C VAL A 218 3.16 10.28 8.71
N PRO A 219 2.10 10.30 7.87
CA PRO A 219 1.41 11.54 7.54
C PRO A 219 0.80 12.22 8.78
N MET A 220 0.17 11.44 9.66
CA MET A 220 -0.41 11.97 10.90
C MET A 220 0.63 12.57 11.83
N PHE A 221 1.74 11.88 12.05
CA PHE A 221 2.82 12.33 12.94
C PHE A 221 3.39 13.67 12.47
N PHE A 222 3.70 13.80 11.18
CA PHE A 222 4.27 15.03 10.64
C PHE A 222 3.23 16.15 10.48
N ALA A 223 1.94 15.83 10.30
CA ALA A 223 0.89 16.84 10.22
C ALA A 223 0.56 17.47 11.59
N LYS A 224 0.52 16.67 12.68
CA LYS A 224 0.15 17.14 14.04
C LYS A 224 1.22 18.01 14.71
N ARG A 225 2.49 17.91 14.30
CA ARG A 225 3.65 18.61 14.89
C ARG A 225 3.62 20.15 14.88
N LYS A 226 2.51 20.80 14.52
CA LYS A 226 2.37 22.27 14.49
C LYS A 226 1.43 22.86 15.54
N LYS A 227 0.73 22.05 16.35
CA LYS A 227 -0.17 22.58 17.41
C LYS A 227 0.52 22.89 18.76
N GLU A 228 1.82 22.62 18.92
CA GLU A 228 2.52 22.80 20.21
C GLU A 228 3.37 24.09 20.31
N HIS A 229 3.34 24.98 19.32
CA HIS A 229 4.18 26.19 19.31
C HIS A 229 3.48 27.49 18.85
N GLU A 230 2.16 27.59 19.05
CA GLU A 230 1.41 28.86 18.98
C GLU A 230 0.67 29.05 20.31
#